data_AF-A0A4P9Y3P7-F1
#
_entry.id   AF-A0A4P9Y3P7-F1
#
_cell.length_a   1.000
_cell.length_b   1.000
_cell.length_c   1.000
_cell.angle_alpha   90.00
_cell.angle_beta   90.00
_cell.angle_gamma   90.00
#
_symmetry.space_group_name_H-M   'P 1'
#
loop_
_entity.id
_entity.type
_entity.pdbx_description
1 polymer ?
#
loop_
_entity_poly.entity_id
_entity_poly.type
_entity_poly.pdbx_seq_one_letter_code
_entity_poly.pdbx_strand_id
1 'polypeptide(L)' 'RERVNELGRLVSELPLPNYTLLRALISHLLRVVSNASINKMTASNVGIVFSPTLNLPAGLFHLLMAEFDYVFFVTDD' A
#
# COMPACT_ATOMS: atom_id res chain seq x y z
N ARG A 1 -1.42 16.13 -5.46
CA ARG A 1 -1.27 15.02 -6.43
C ARG A 1 0.19 14.74 -6.81
N GLU A 2 1.10 15.72 -6.80
CA GLU A 2 2.52 15.51 -7.13
C GLU A 2 3.16 14.32 -6.38
N ARG A 3 2.97 14.22 -5.06
CA ARG A 3 3.49 13.09 -4.25
C ARG A 3 2.93 11.72 -4.68
N VAL A 4 1.68 11.67 -5.10
CA VAL A 4 1.01 10.44 -5.55
C VAL A 4 1.54 10.02 -6.91
N ASN A 5 1.70 10.99 -7.83
CA ASN A 5 2.27 10.75 -9.15
C ASN A 5 3.72 10.26 -9.04
N GLU A 6 4.52 10.90 -8.18
CA GLU A 6 5.91 10.48 -7.96
C GLU A 6 6.00 9.11 -7.29
N LEU A 7 5.10 8.80 -6.35
CA LEU A 7 4.99 7.46 -5.77
C LEU A 7 4.68 6.41 -6.83
N GLY A 8 3.68 6.66 -7.69
CA GLY A 8 3.33 5.77 -8.79
C GLY A 8 4.52 5.54 -9.75
N ARG A 9 5.24 6.61 -10.10
CA ARG A 9 6.45 6.52 -10.93
C ARG A 9 7.53 5.65 -10.27
N LEU A 10 7.87 5.91 -9.01
CA LEU A 10 8.89 5.14 -8.29
C LEU A 10 8.49 3.68 -8.10
N VAL A 11 7.21 3.40 -7.84
CA VAL A 11 6.69 2.02 -7.74
C VAL A 11 6.79 1.31 -9.08
N SER A 12 6.53 1.99 -10.21
CA SER A 12 6.69 1.43 -11.55
C SER A 12 8.14 1.12 -11.94
N GLU A 13 9.12 1.74 -11.26
CA GLU A 13 10.56 1.51 -11.48
C GLU A 13 11.11 0.36 -10.63
N LEU A 14 10.30 -0.22 -9.73
CA LEU A 14 10.73 -1.37 -8.94
C LEU A 14 11.02 -2.58 -9.83
N PRO A 15 12.02 -3.40 -9.50
CA PRO A 15 12.18 -4.71 -10.12
C PRO A 15 10.88 -5.50 -10.05
N LEU A 16 10.54 -6.22 -11.12
CA LEU A 16 9.27 -6.97 -11.23
C LEU A 16 8.95 -7.85 -10.00
N PRO A 17 9.91 -8.57 -9.39
CA PRO A 17 9.65 -9.35 -8.17
C PRO A 17 9.20 -8.47 -6.99
N ASN A 18 9.83 -7.32 -6.80
CA ASN A 18 9.53 -6.37 -5.73
C ASN A 18 8.17 -5.70 -5.95
N TYR A 19 7.89 -5.26 -7.17
CA TYR A 19 6.58 -4.71 -7.54
C TYR A 19 5.46 -5.71 -7.26
N THR A 20 5.63 -6.94 -7.73
CA THR A 20 4.62 -8.01 -7.59
C THR A 20 4.36 -8.33 -6.12
N LEU A 21 5.43 -8.49 -5.33
CA LEU A 21 5.32 -8.74 -3.90
C LEU A 21 4.63 -7.59 -3.17
N LEU A 22 5.06 -6.35 -3.43
CA LEU A 22 4.48 -5.18 -2.78
C LEU A 22 3.00 -5.03 -3.13
N ARG A 23 2.63 -5.18 -4.41
CA ARG A 23 1.23 -5.16 -4.85
C ARG A 23 0.37 -6.20 -4.12
N ALA A 24 0.85 -7.45 -4.07
CA ALA A 24 0.13 -8.54 -3.42
C ALA A 24 -0.02 -8.31 -1.90
N LEU A 25 1.06 -7.84 -1.25
CA LEU A 25 1.04 -7.53 0.17
C LEU A 25 0.04 -6.41 0.50
N ILE A 26 0.12 -5.28 -0.20
CA ILE A 26 -0.76 -4.13 0.08
C ILE A 26 -2.22 -4.46 -0.21
N SER A 27 -2.49 -5.19 -1.31
CA SER A 27 -3.84 -5.70 -1.60
C SER A 27 -4.39 -6.58 -0.47
N HIS A 28 -3.56 -7.48 0.09
CA HIS A 28 -3.96 -8.29 1.23
C HIS A 28 -4.24 -7.45 2.48
N LEU A 29 -3.39 -6.46 2.78
CA LEU A 29 -3.56 -5.58 3.92
C LEU A 29 -4.81 -4.70 3.80
N LEU A 30 -5.18 -4.27 2.59
CA LEU A 30 -6.46 -3.59 2.35
C LEU A 30 -7.67 -4.46 2.74
N ARG A 31 -7.62 -5.77 2.45
CA ARG A 31 -8.66 -6.71 2.90
C ARG A 31 -8.68 -6.87 4.42
N VAL A 32 -7.52 -6.84 5.08
CA VAL A 32 -7.46 -6.85 6.55
C VAL A 32 -8.13 -5.59 7.10
N VAL A 33 -7.82 -4.43 6.54
CA VAL A 33 -8.39 -3.14 6.96
C VAL A 33 -9.89 -3.04 6.66
N SER A 34 -10.38 -3.59 5.55
CA SER A 34 -11.83 -3.61 5.26
C SER A 34 -12.64 -4.42 6.28
N ASN A 35 -11.98 -5.34 7.00
CA ASN A 35 -12.55 -6.14 8.08
C ASN A 35 -12.26 -5.57 9.49
N ALA A 36 -11.86 -4.30 9.60
CA ALA A 36 -11.52 -3.63 10.86
C ALA A 36 -12.64 -3.64 11.90
N SER A 37 -13.92 -3.73 11.49
CA SER A 37 -15.05 -3.85 12.42
C SER A 37 -14.96 -5.13 13.29
N ILE A 38 -14.37 -6.20 12.75
CA ILE A 38 -14.20 -7.50 13.42
C ILE A 38 -12.80 -7.61 14.03
N ASN A 39 -11.75 -7.49 13.21
CA ASN A 39 -10.36 -7.74 13.62
C ASN A 39 -9.68 -6.56 14.33
N LYS A 40 -10.33 -5.38 14.36
CA LYS A 40 -9.85 -4.13 14.98
C LYS A 40 -8.57 -3.54 14.37
N MET A 41 -8.12 -4.06 13.23
CA MET A 41 -6.94 -3.59 12.51
C MET A 41 -7.33 -2.49 11.52
N THR A 42 -7.30 -1.24 11.96
CA THR A 42 -7.44 -0.07 11.07
C THR A 42 -6.20 0.13 10.21
N ALA A 43 -6.29 0.96 9.16
CA ALA A 43 -5.13 1.34 8.34
C ALA A 43 -3.97 1.88 9.20
N SER A 44 -4.29 2.63 10.26
CA SER A 44 -3.28 3.14 11.20
C SER A 44 -2.62 2.04 12.02
N ASN A 45 -3.38 1.07 12.53
CA ASN A 45 -2.82 -0.05 13.29
C ASN A 45 -1.94 -0.94 12.40
N VAL A 46 -2.38 -1.23 11.17
CA VAL A 46 -1.58 -1.96 10.19
C VAL A 46 -0.32 -1.17 9.82
N GLY A 47 -0.45 0.14 9.58
CA GLY A 47 0.65 1.02 9.25
C GLY A 47 1.72 1.06 10.34
N ILE A 48 1.36 1.10 11.63
CA ILE A 48 2.32 1.07 12.74
C ILE A 48 3.19 -0.20 12.71
N VAL A 49 2.60 -1.35 12.37
CA VAL A 49 3.30 -2.63 12.37
C VAL A 49 4.13 -2.83 11.10
N PHE A 50 3.59 -2.52 9.93
CA PHE A 50 4.24 -2.83 8.65
C PHE A 50 5.18 -1.73 8.16
N SER A 51 5.01 -0.48 8.57
CA SER A 51 5.89 0.62 8.14
C SER A 51 7.37 0.36 8.51
N PRO A 52 7.71 -0.09 9.74
CA PRO A 52 9.09 -0.47 10.08
C PRO A 52 9.58 -1.70 9.29
N THR A 53 8.73 -2.71 9.09
CA THR A 53 9.10 -3.94 8.36
C THR A 53 9.42 -3.68 6.89
N LEU A 54 8.69 -2.75 6.26
CA LEU A 54 8.93 -2.36 4.87
C LEU A 54 9.94 -1.21 4.73
N ASN A 55 10.47 -0.71 5.86
CA ASN A 55 11.33 0.47 5.91
C ASN A 55 10.72 1.69 5.19
N LEU A 56 9.40 1.89 5.35
CA LEU A 56 8.65 3.00 4.79
C LEU A 56 8.19 3.95 5.91
N PRO A 57 8.20 5.28 5.70
CA PRO A 57 7.53 6.21 6.61
C PRO A 57 6.03 5.92 6.70
N ALA A 58 5.45 6.02 7.90
CA ALA A 58 4.02 5.70 8.10
C ALA A 58 3.07 6.54 7.21
N GLY A 59 3.42 7.79 6.91
CA GLY A 59 2.64 8.63 5.99
C GLY A 59 2.71 8.13 4.54
N LEU A 60 3.85 7.58 4.12
CA LEU A 60 4.02 6.99 2.79
C LEU A 60 3.25 5.68 2.68
N PHE A 61 3.28 4.85 3.72
CA PHE A 61 2.52 3.60 3.78
C PHE A 61 1.00 3.86 3.69
N HIS A 62 0.48 4.85 4.41
CA HIS A 62 -0.92 5.25 4.28
C HIS A 62 -1.26 5.74 2.87
N LEU A 63 -0.38 6.54 2.25
CA LEU A 63 -0.58 7.03 0.89
C LEU A 63 -0.62 5.88 -0.12
N LEU A 64 0.27 4.89 0.04
CA LEU A 64 0.35 3.68 -0.78
C LEU A 64 -0.94 2.84 -0.69
N MET A 65 -1.53 2.72 0.50
CA MET A 65 -2.81 2.03 0.69
C MET A 65 -4.00 2.83 0.14
N ALA A 66 -4.02 4.15 0.37
CA ALA A 66 -5.13 5.01 -0.03
C ALA A 66 -5.23 5.18 -1.55
N GLU A 67 -4.08 5.20 -2.24
CA GLU A 67 -3.98 5.40 -3.69
C GLU A 67 -3.63 4.09 -4.42
N PHE A 68 -3.99 2.95 -3.84
CA PHE A 68 -3.55 1.63 -4.29
C PHE A 68 -3.82 1.38 -5.78
N ASP A 69 -5.04 1.65 -6.25
CA ASP A 69 -5.42 1.37 -7.63
C ASP A 69 -4.61 2.20 -8.63
N TYR A 70 -4.38 3.48 -8.29
CA TYR A 70 -3.55 4.37 -9.10
C TYR A 70 -2.07 3.94 -9.10
N VAL A 71 -1.52 3.65 -7.92
CA VAL A 71 -0.09 3.34 -7.75
C VAL A 71 0.29 1.99 -8.37
N PHE A 72 -0.61 1.00 -8.33
CA PHE A 72 -0.38 -0.35 -8.85
C PHE A 72 -1.10 -0.64 -10.18
N PHE A 73 -1.56 0.40 -10.87
CA PHE A 73 -2.25 0.31 -12.16
C PHE A 73 -3.32 -0.80 -12.19
N VAL A 74 -4.11 -0.89 -11.11
CA VAL A 74 -5.24 -1.82 -11.06
C VAL A 74 -6.35 -1.19 -11.89
N THR A 75 -6.68 -1.85 -13.00
CA THR A 75 -7.82 -1.48 -13.83
C THR A 75 -9.04 -2.20 -13.29
N ASP A 76 -10.18 -1.50 -13.22
CA ASP A 76 -11.47 -2.13 -12.94
C ASP A 76 -11.79 -3.09 -14.10
N ASP A 77 -11.49 -4.38 -13.91
CA ASP A 77 -12.01 -5.48 -14.73
C ASP A 77 -13.45 -5.83 -14.31
#